data_AF-A0A920BGZ5-F1
#
_entry.id   AF-A0A920BGZ5-F1
#
_cell.length_a   1.000
_cell.length_b   1.000
_cell.length_c   1.000
_cell.angle_alpha   90.00
_cell.angle_beta   90.00
_cell.angle_gamma   90.00
#
_symmetry.space_group_name_H-M   'P 1'
#
loop_
_entity.id
_entity.type
_entity.pdbx_description
1 polymer ?
#
loop_
_entity_poly.entity_id
_entity_poly.type
_entity_poly.pdbx_seq_one_letter_code
_entity_poly.pdbx_strand_id
1 'polypeptide(L)'
;MRLLALQYHDVREAKRITDIIGLKKIIPDSDVLEGVDNPPHETRAYFRGICLQKWPESIVSANWDSLVFRLEGGHLKRIPILDPSEGSFEKVQLLLERATSPSQMIEEIESSNK
;
A
#
# COMPACT_ATOMS: atom_id res chain seq x y z
N MET A 1 16.79 -8.44 -34.40
CA MET A 1 17.29 -8.45 -33.00
C MET A 1 16.71 -7.32 -32.14
N ARG A 2 16.82 -6.04 -32.49
CA ARG A 2 16.35 -4.92 -31.63
C ARG A 2 14.86 -4.97 -31.24
N LEU A 3 13.99 -5.38 -32.15
CA LEU A 3 12.55 -5.52 -31.88
C LEU A 3 12.23 -6.65 -30.90
N LEU A 4 13.01 -7.75 -30.93
CA LEU A 4 12.82 -8.87 -30.02
C LEU A 4 13.17 -8.48 -28.58
N ALA A 5 14.24 -7.70 -28.39
CA ALA A 5 14.61 -7.16 -27.09
C ALA A 5 13.53 -6.25 -26.51
N LEU A 6 12.83 -5.48 -27.35
CA LEU A 6 11.69 -4.67 -26.92
C LEU A 6 10.49 -5.57 -26.56
N GLN A 7 10.18 -6.56 -27.40
CA GLN A 7 9.06 -7.48 -27.18
C GLN A 7 9.22 -8.31 -25.90
N TYR A 8 10.46 -8.64 -25.52
CA TYR A 8 10.78 -9.34 -24.28
C TYR A 8 10.28 -8.60 -23.03
N HIS A 9 10.22 -7.26 -23.07
CA HIS A 9 9.81 -6.41 -21.95
C HIS A 9 8.34 -5.94 -22.06
N ASP A 10 7.57 -6.45 -23.02
CA ASP A 10 6.14 -6.12 -23.11
C ASP A 10 5.40 -6.69 -21.89
N VAL A 11 4.64 -5.86 -21.18
CA VAL A 11 3.91 -6.25 -19.97
C VAL A 11 2.50 -6.78 -20.28
N ARG A 12 2.00 -6.57 -21.50
CA ARG A 12 0.66 -7.01 -21.90
C ARG A 12 0.67 -8.51 -22.14
N GLU A 13 -0.21 -9.23 -21.47
CA GLU A 13 -0.30 -10.69 -21.54
C GLU A 13 -0.37 -11.21 -22.99
N ALA A 14 -1.22 -10.61 -23.82
CA ALA A 14 -1.37 -11.02 -25.23
C ALA A 14 -0.16 -10.69 -26.14
N LYS A 15 0.87 -10.02 -25.63
CA LYS A 15 2.03 -9.56 -26.39
C LYS A 15 3.36 -10.02 -25.80
N ARG A 16 3.45 -10.26 -24.49
CA ARG A 16 4.68 -10.70 -23.85
C ARG A 16 5.08 -12.09 -24.36
N ILE A 17 6.37 -12.23 -24.69
CA ILE A 17 6.91 -13.51 -25.16
C ILE A 17 7.40 -14.40 -23.99
N THR A 18 7.41 -13.88 -22.76
CA THR A 18 7.89 -14.58 -21.56
C THR A 18 7.15 -15.89 -21.30
N ASP A 19 5.84 -15.90 -21.59
CA ASP A 19 4.98 -17.08 -21.42
C ASP A 19 5.24 -18.11 -22.53
N ILE A 20 5.61 -17.65 -23.73
CA ILE A 20 5.95 -18.49 -24.89
C ILE A 20 7.30 -19.19 -24.68
N ILE A 21 8.30 -18.47 -24.16
CA ILE A 21 9.65 -18.99 -23.96
C ILE A 21 9.79 -19.83 -22.68
N GLY A 22 8.74 -19.93 -21.85
CA GLY A 22 8.70 -20.81 -20.68
C GLY A 22 9.64 -20.39 -19.55
N LEU A 23 9.67 -19.09 -19.19
CA LEU A 23 10.48 -18.63 -18.06
C LEU A 23 10.07 -19.33 -16.75
N LYS A 24 11.04 -19.60 -15.89
CA LYS A 24 10.79 -20.16 -14.55
C LYS A 24 10.03 -19.14 -13.69
N LYS A 25 8.83 -19.52 -13.25
CA LYS A 25 8.08 -18.78 -12.23
C LYS A 25 8.67 -19.05 -10.84
N ILE A 26 8.90 -18.00 -10.06
CA ILE A 26 9.43 -18.07 -8.69
C ILE A 26 8.34 -17.84 -7.62
N ILE A 27 7.19 -17.31 -8.03
CA ILE A 27 5.99 -17.11 -7.23
C ILE A 27 4.79 -17.59 -8.04
N PRO A 28 3.73 -18.09 -7.40
CA PRO A 28 2.50 -18.48 -8.08
C PRO A 28 1.72 -17.26 -8.56
N ASP A 29 0.87 -17.44 -9.57
CA ASP A 29 0.05 -16.35 -10.12
C ASP A 29 -0.98 -15.83 -9.09
N SER A 30 -1.40 -16.66 -8.14
CA SER A 30 -2.28 -16.27 -7.03
C SER A 30 -1.68 -15.14 -6.18
N ASP A 31 -0.41 -15.26 -5.80
CA ASP A 31 0.25 -14.30 -4.92
C ASP A 31 0.48 -12.97 -5.66
N VAL A 32 0.70 -13.04 -6.98
CA VAL A 32 0.77 -11.84 -7.84
C VAL A 32 -0.57 -11.11 -7.85
N LEU A 33 -1.68 -11.86 -8.03
CA LEU A 33 -3.02 -11.28 -8.05
C LEU A 33 -3.40 -10.70 -6.68
N GLU A 34 -3.06 -11.39 -5.58
CA GLU A 34 -3.28 -10.89 -4.22
C GLU A 34 -2.56 -9.56 -3.97
N GLY A 35 -1.30 -9.44 -4.42
CA GLY A 35 -0.50 -8.24 -4.27
C GLY A 35 -0.93 -7.04 -5.12
N VAL A 36 -1.88 -7.19 -6.04
CA VAL A 36 -2.47 -6.06 -6.78
C VAL A 36 -3.29 -5.19 -5.84
N ASP A 37 -4.10 -5.83 -4.98
CA ASP A 37 -5.03 -5.13 -4.11
C ASP A 37 -4.52 -5.02 -2.67
N ASN A 38 -3.67 -5.95 -2.22
CA ASN A 38 -3.25 -6.04 -0.83
C ASN A 38 -1.80 -5.55 -0.62
N PRO A 39 -1.56 -4.65 0.34
CA PRO A 39 -0.21 -4.21 0.65
C PRO A 39 0.58 -5.31 1.41
N PRO A 40 1.92 -5.33 1.32
CA PRO A 40 2.75 -6.25 2.11
C PRO A 40 2.65 -5.94 3.60
N HIS A 41 2.64 -6.97 4.44
CA HIS A 41 2.33 -6.87 5.87
C HIS A 41 3.49 -6.33 6.72
N GLU A 42 4.73 -6.53 6.31
CA GLU A 42 5.91 -6.34 7.16
C GLU A 42 6.44 -4.90 7.14
N THR A 43 5.78 -4.01 6.40
CA THR A 43 6.28 -2.65 6.16
C THR A 43 5.18 -1.61 6.30
N ARG A 44 5.57 -0.33 6.37
CA ARG A 44 4.67 0.83 6.33
C ARG A 44 3.74 0.91 5.13
N ALA A 45 4.03 0.15 4.07
CA ALA A 45 3.09 0.02 2.96
C ALA A 45 1.76 -0.59 3.40
N TYR A 46 1.76 -1.43 4.44
CA TYR A 46 0.56 -1.98 5.07
C TYR A 46 -0.35 -0.85 5.56
N PHE A 47 0.10 -0.05 6.53
CA PHE A 47 -0.67 1.07 7.05
C PHE A 47 -1.18 2.01 5.93
N ARG A 48 -0.31 2.33 4.96
CA ARG A 48 -0.69 3.17 3.83
C ARG A 48 -1.80 2.56 2.96
N GLY A 49 -1.65 1.29 2.57
CA GLY A 49 -2.61 0.60 1.73
C GLY A 49 -3.96 0.43 2.43
N ILE A 50 -3.95 0.00 3.69
CA ILE A 50 -5.19 -0.17 4.46
C ILE A 50 -5.90 1.18 4.68
N CYS A 51 -5.17 2.27 4.96
CA CYS A 51 -5.80 3.59 5.05
C CYS A 51 -6.43 4.04 3.73
N LEU A 52 -5.78 3.78 2.58
CA LEU A 52 -6.31 4.08 1.24
C LEU A 52 -7.56 3.26 0.93
N GLN A 53 -7.61 2.00 1.37
CA GLN A 53 -8.79 1.14 1.22
C GLN A 53 -9.94 1.57 2.16
N LYS A 54 -9.63 1.88 3.42
CA LYS A 54 -10.63 2.14 4.46
C LYS A 54 -11.23 3.54 4.40
N TRP A 55 -10.43 4.56 4.08
CA TRP A 55 -10.84 5.97 4.07
C TRP A 55 -10.34 6.74 2.83
N PRO A 56 -10.67 6.27 1.60
CA PRO A 56 -10.18 6.90 0.37
C PRO A 56 -10.59 8.38 0.27
N GLU A 57 -11.85 8.70 0.58
CA GLU A 57 -12.39 10.06 0.51
C GLU A 57 -11.76 11.05 1.51
N SER A 58 -11.16 10.53 2.58
CA SER A 58 -10.49 11.35 3.58
C SER A 58 -9.01 11.58 3.25
N ILE A 59 -8.42 10.90 2.26
CA ILE A 59 -7.00 11.05 1.93
C ILE A 59 -6.80 12.09 0.84
N VAL A 60 -6.08 13.16 1.18
CA VAL A 60 -5.71 14.22 0.23
C VAL A 60 -4.46 13.85 -0.55
N SER A 61 -3.50 13.17 0.09
CA SER A 61 -2.27 12.71 -0.56
C SER A 61 -1.64 11.55 0.20
N ALA A 62 -1.00 10.64 -0.54
CA ALA A 62 -0.25 9.53 0.01
C ALA A 62 1.18 9.49 -0.57
N ASN A 63 2.17 9.51 0.31
CA ASN A 63 3.61 9.46 -0.03
C ASN A 63 4.28 8.23 0.60
N TRP A 64 5.58 8.06 0.39
CA TRP A 64 6.37 6.99 1.02
C TRP A 64 6.58 7.20 2.51
N ASP A 65 6.63 8.44 2.96
CA ASP A 65 7.00 8.86 4.31
C ASP A 65 5.82 9.46 5.08
N SER A 66 4.66 9.62 4.45
CA SER A 66 3.52 10.31 5.05
C SER A 66 2.18 10.08 4.34
N LEU A 67 1.11 10.19 5.13
CA LEU A 67 -0.27 10.33 4.65
C LEU A 67 -0.84 11.69 5.08
N VAL A 68 -1.67 12.31 4.24
CA VAL A 68 -2.40 13.53 4.60
C VAL A 68 -3.89 13.25 4.54
N PHE A 69 -4.56 13.41 5.67
CA PHE A 69 -6.00 13.26 5.83
C PHE A 69 -6.69 14.62 5.88
N ARG A 70 -7.88 14.71 5.28
CA ARG A 70 -8.87 15.74 5.53
C ARG A 70 -9.85 15.21 6.56
N LEU A 71 -9.94 15.90 7.68
CA LEU A 71 -10.85 15.58 8.77
C LEU A 71 -12.14 16.41 8.65
N GLU A 72 -13.10 16.11 9.52
CA GLU A 72 -14.31 16.92 9.67
C GLU A 72 -13.96 18.39 9.94
N GLY A 73 -14.75 19.31 9.39
CA GLY A 73 -14.44 20.75 9.42
C GLY A 73 -13.35 21.20 8.45
N GLY A 74 -12.80 20.30 7.62
CA GLY A 74 -11.84 20.61 6.56
C GLY A 74 -10.39 20.75 7.01
N HIS A 75 -10.10 20.44 8.28
CA HIS A 75 -8.74 20.46 8.81
C HIS A 75 -7.88 19.36 8.16
N LEU A 76 -6.64 19.70 7.77
CA LEU A 76 -5.70 18.74 7.20
C LEU A 76 -4.73 18.24 8.26
N LYS A 77 -4.58 16.92 8.37
CA LYS A 77 -3.62 16.29 9.26
C LYS A 77 -2.64 15.42 8.48
N ARG A 78 -1.35 15.71 8.65
CA ARG A 78 -0.26 14.89 8.11
C ARG A 78 0.22 13.91 9.17
N ILE A 79 0.30 12.64 8.80
CA ILE A 79 0.83 11.55 9.63
C ILE A 79 2.16 11.09 9.01
N PRO A 80 3.31 11.34 9.67
CA PRO A 80 4.59 10.83 9.21
C PRO A 80 4.77 9.35 9.56
N ILE A 81 5.40 8.58 8.66
CA ILE A 81 5.72 7.16 8.84
C ILE A 81 7.15 6.94 8.33
N LEU A 82 8.11 7.47 9.09
CA LEU A 82 9.52 7.54 8.67
C LEU A 82 10.20 6.16 8.70
N ASP A 83 9.97 5.41 9.77
CA ASP A 83 10.51 4.08 9.93
C ASP A 83 9.75 3.08 9.02
N PRO A 84 10.46 2.31 8.16
CA PRO A 84 9.83 1.31 7.30
C PRO A 84 9.02 0.24 8.04
N SER A 85 9.33 -0.05 9.30
CA SER A 85 8.70 -1.10 10.11
C SER A 85 7.53 -0.62 10.95
N GLU A 86 7.43 0.68 11.26
CA GLU A 86 6.41 1.21 12.20
C GLU A 86 4.97 1.07 11.70
N GLY A 87 4.76 1.05 10.39
CA GLY A 87 3.44 0.87 9.80
C GLY A 87 3.11 -0.57 9.36
N SER A 88 3.79 -1.59 9.92
CA SER A 88 3.54 -3.01 9.61
C SER A 88 2.23 -3.51 10.23
N PHE A 89 1.67 -4.59 9.67
CA PHE A 89 0.51 -5.31 10.18
C PHE A 89 0.60 -5.56 11.68
N GLU A 90 1.73 -6.13 12.14
CA GLU A 90 1.95 -6.48 13.54
C GLU A 90 1.75 -5.30 14.49
N LYS A 91 2.14 -4.09 14.06
CA LYS A 91 2.09 -2.89 14.89
C LYS A 91 0.74 -2.17 14.81
N VAL A 92 0.15 -2.07 13.62
CA VAL A 92 -0.99 -1.16 13.40
C VAL A 92 -2.34 -1.86 13.20
N GLN A 93 -2.38 -3.18 12.98
CA GLN A 93 -3.63 -3.86 12.59
C GLN A 93 -4.73 -3.65 13.62
N LEU A 94 -4.45 -3.89 14.90
CA LEU A 94 -5.46 -3.78 15.96
C LEU A 94 -6.01 -2.36 16.09
N LEU A 95 -5.16 -1.34 15.88
CA LEU A 95 -5.58 0.06 15.85
C LEU A 95 -6.46 0.34 14.62
N LEU A 96 -6.06 -0.15 13.45
CA LEU A 96 -6.82 0.00 12.22
C LEU A 96 -8.16 -0.73 12.26
N GLU A 97 -8.28 -1.87 12.95
CA GLU A 97 -9.55 -2.57 13.15
C GLU A 97 -10.49 -1.79 14.08
N ARG A 98 -9.98 -1.26 15.20
CA ARG A 98 -10.77 -0.50 16.18
C ARG A 98 -11.21 0.87 15.68
N ALA A 99 -10.36 1.56 14.93
CA ALA A 99 -10.63 2.91 14.50
C ALA A 99 -11.74 2.93 13.44
N THR A 100 -12.83 3.64 13.73
CA THR A 100 -13.97 3.80 12.80
C THR A 100 -13.83 5.01 11.88
N SER A 101 -12.98 5.98 12.26
CA SER A 101 -12.72 7.20 11.50
C SER A 101 -11.23 7.56 11.49
N PRO A 102 -10.76 8.36 10.50
CA PRO A 102 -9.40 8.89 10.52
C PRO A 102 -9.09 9.71 11.78
N SER A 103 -10.05 10.50 12.28
CA SER A 103 -9.85 11.29 13.51
C SER A 103 -9.54 10.39 14.71
N GLN A 104 -10.32 9.32 14.90
CA GLN A 104 -10.11 8.37 15.99
C GLN A 104 -8.74 7.67 15.87
N MET A 105 -8.37 7.24 14.66
CA MET A 105 -7.07 6.63 14.39
C MET A 105 -5.91 7.58 14.77
N ILE A 106 -6.02 8.85 14.37
CA ILE A 106 -4.99 9.86 14.61
C ILE A 106 -4.86 10.17 16.10
N GLU A 107 -5.97 10.32 16.82
CA GLU A 107 -5.98 10.55 18.26
C GLU A 107 -5.31 9.40 19.01
N GLU A 108 -5.53 8.15 18.60
CA GLU A 108 -4.91 6.97 19.20
C GLU A 108 -3.39 6.94 18.95
N ILE A 109 -2.94 7.21 17.72
CA ILE A 109 -1.49 7.32 17.39
C ILE A 109 -0.82 8.40 18.24
N GLU A 110 -1.44 9.57 18.40
CA GLU A 110 -0.88 10.66 19.19
C GLU A 110 -0.87 10.36 20.69
N SER A 111 -1.82 9.55 21.16
CA SER A 111 -1.89 9.13 22.56
C SER A 111 -0.86 8.07 22.91
N SER A 112 -0.51 7.17 21.97
CA SER A 112 0.54 6.16 22.15
C SER A 112 1.97 6.73 22.09
N ASN A 113 2.14 7.94 21.57
CA ASN A 113 3.44 8.64 21.51
C ASN A 113 3.74 9.52 22.73
N LYS A 114 2.84 9.57 23.72
CA LYS A 114 3.04 10.24 25.01
C LYS A 114 3.50 9.24 26.07
#